data_AF-A0A971XWH9-F1
#
_entry.id   AF-A0A971XWH9-F1
#
_cell.length_a   1.000
_cell.length_b   1.000
_cell.length_c   1.000
_cell.angle_alpha   90.00
_cell.angle_beta   90.00
_cell.angle_gamma   90.00
#
_symmetry.space_group_name_H-M   'P 1'
#
loop_
_entity.id
_entity.type
_entity.pdbx_description
1 polymer ?
#
loop_
_entity_poly.entity_id
_entity_poly.type
_entity_poly.pdbx_seq_one_letter_code
_entity_poly.pdbx_strand_id
1 'polypeptide(L)'
;MTGKERIGRILERKPVDRIGLFEHFWGDTQNKWSREGYIRSDEDLADHFGFDISLCWPFDLTADLDFEPEVLEETEETILVRDGNG
;
A
#
# COMPACT_ATOMS: atom_id res chain seq x y z
N MET A 1 4.83 21.17 -9.39
CA MET A 1 4.20 19.94 -9.94
C MET A 1 3.58 19.16 -8.79
N THR A 2 2.52 18.40 -9.03
CA THR A 2 1.99 17.45 -8.02
C THR A 2 2.94 16.27 -7.84
N GLY A 3 2.81 15.51 -6.73
CA GLY A 3 3.58 14.28 -6.52
C GLY A 3 3.40 13.29 -7.67
N LYS A 4 2.15 13.07 -8.09
CA LYS A 4 1.81 12.21 -9.24
C LYS A 4 2.49 12.66 -10.54
N GLU A 5 2.43 13.95 -10.86
CA GLU A 5 3.10 14.50 -12.06
C GLU A 5 4.63 14.33 -11.99
N ARG A 6 5.21 14.55 -10.81
CA ARG A 6 6.65 14.44 -10.58
C ARG A 6 7.14 13.01 -10.76
N ILE A 7 6.50 12.05 -10.10
CA ILE A 7 6.86 10.64 -10.22
C ILE A 7 6.67 10.15 -11.66
N GLY A 8 5.55 10.51 -12.30
CA GLY A 8 5.31 10.17 -13.70
C GLY A 8 6.44 10.66 -14.61
N ARG A 9 6.87 11.92 -14.47
CA ARG A 9 7.99 12.45 -15.26
C ARG A 9 9.34 11.81 -14.95
N ILE A 10 9.62 11.48 -13.68
CA ILE A 10 10.86 10.78 -13.31
C ILE A 10 10.94 9.42 -14.01
N LEU A 11 9.85 8.65 -13.99
CA LEU A 11 9.77 7.34 -14.66
C LEU A 11 9.93 7.47 -16.19
N GLU A 12 9.40 8.55 -16.77
CA GLU A 12 9.55 8.89 -18.19
C GLU A 12 10.89 9.58 -18.53
N ARG A 13 11.79 9.75 -17.57
CA ARG A 13 13.09 10.44 -17.73
C ARG A 13 12.97 11.87 -18.25
N LYS A 14 11.91 12.58 -17.84
CA LYS A 14 11.65 13.99 -18.16
C LYS A 14 12.12 14.92 -17.02
N PRO A 15 12.40 16.21 -17.32
CA PRO A 15 12.74 17.19 -16.28
C PRO A 15 11.64 17.36 -15.23
N VAL A 16 12.06 17.56 -13.98
CA VAL A 16 11.21 17.76 -12.80
C VAL A 16 11.67 18.95 -11.96
N ASP A 17 10.77 19.47 -11.13
CA ASP A 17 11.02 20.60 -10.23
C ASP A 17 11.90 20.22 -9.02
N ARG A 18 11.81 18.98 -8.55
CA ARG A 18 12.71 18.34 -7.57
C ARG A 18 12.67 16.82 -7.72
N ILE A 19 13.62 16.11 -7.09
CA ILE A 19 13.57 14.65 -6.99
C ILE A 19 12.34 14.24 -6.16
N GLY A 20 11.63 13.23 -6.63
CA GLY A 20 10.48 12.65 -5.93
C GLY A 20 10.92 11.87 -4.70
N LEU A 21 10.15 11.97 -3.62
CA LEU A 21 10.46 11.37 -2.32
C LEU A 21 9.37 10.40 -1.89
N PHE A 22 9.81 9.25 -1.40
CA PHE A 22 9.03 8.22 -0.75
C PHE A 22 9.79 7.76 0.51
N GLU A 23 9.07 7.54 1.59
CA GLU A 23 9.57 6.90 2.80
C GLU A 23 8.45 6.05 3.42
N HIS A 24 8.84 4.96 4.07
CA HIS A 24 7.94 4.09 4.82
C HIS A 24 8.32 4.09 6.29
N PHE A 25 7.44 4.61 7.12
CA PHE A 25 7.63 4.63 8.57
C PHE A 25 7.15 3.33 9.21
N TRP A 26 7.89 2.88 10.22
CA TRP A 26 7.43 1.80 11.09
C TRP A 26 6.25 2.28 11.94
N GLY A 27 5.24 1.43 12.14
CA GLY A 27 4.10 1.74 13.00
C GLY A 27 4.53 2.14 14.42
N ASP A 28 5.61 1.54 14.94
CA ASP A 28 6.18 1.90 16.24
C ASP A 28 6.72 3.34 16.31
N THR A 29 7.29 3.84 15.21
CA THR A 29 7.76 5.22 15.10
C THR A 29 6.59 6.19 15.16
N GLN A 30 5.54 5.93 14.38
CA GLN A 30 4.33 6.75 14.39
C GLN A 30 3.64 6.72 15.76
N ASN A 31 3.54 5.54 16.38
CA ASN A 31 2.99 5.37 17.72
C ASN A 31 3.77 6.20 18.77
N LYS A 32 5.10 6.17 18.71
CA LYS A 32 5.94 6.95 19.62
C LYS A 32 5.72 8.45 19.43
N TRP A 33 5.81 8.95 18.20
CA TRP A 33 5.65 10.38 17.92
C TRP A 33 4.26 10.90 18.27
N SER A 34 3.23 10.08 18.10
CA SER A 34 1.86 10.43 18.52
C SER A 34 1.75 10.55 20.05
N ARG A 35 2.34 9.61 20.81
CA ARG A 35 2.37 9.67 22.29
C ARG A 35 3.15 10.87 22.82
N GLU A 36 4.20 11.26 22.12
CA GLU A 36 5.02 12.43 22.44
C GLU A 36 4.37 13.75 21.99
N GLY A 37 3.27 13.69 21.24
CA GLY A 37 2.51 14.87 20.80
C GLY A 37 3.08 15.58 19.58
N TYR A 38 4.02 14.97 18.85
CA TYR A 38 4.57 15.55 17.63
C TYR A 38 3.62 15.47 16.43
N ILE A 39 2.77 14.44 16.40
CA ILE A 39 1.80 14.17 15.34
C ILE A 39 0.49 13.66 15.94
N ARG A 40 -0.61 13.67 15.17
CA ARG A 40 -1.86 13.01 15.59
C ARG A 40 -1.78 11.50 15.32
N SER A 41 -2.55 10.73 16.09
CA SER A 41 -2.56 9.25 15.98
C SER A 41 -3.11 8.74 14.65
N ASP A 42 -4.01 9.51 14.02
CA ASP A 42 -4.68 9.22 12.75
C ASP A 42 -4.11 10.02 11.58
N GLU A 43 -2.98 10.70 11.79
CA GLU A 43 -2.36 11.53 10.77
C GLU A 43 -1.66 10.69 9.70
N ASP A 44 -1.96 10.95 8.43
CA ASP A 44 -1.22 10.39 7.32
C ASP A 44 0.16 11.05 7.22
N LEU A 45 1.22 10.25 7.37
CA LEU A 45 2.58 10.76 7.39
C LEU A 45 3.08 11.19 6.01
N ALA A 46 2.55 10.61 4.93
CA ALA A 46 2.89 11.02 3.58
C ALA A 46 2.34 12.43 3.29
N ASP A 47 1.12 12.72 3.75
CA ASP A 47 0.54 14.06 3.69
C ASP A 47 1.27 15.03 4.64
N HIS A 48 1.55 14.62 5.88
CA HIS A 48 2.25 15.45 6.87
C HIS A 48 3.60 15.96 6.36
N PHE A 49 4.40 15.10 5.73
CA PHE A 49 5.71 15.44 5.21
C PHE A 49 5.73 15.83 3.72
N GLY A 50 4.57 15.78 3.03
CA GLY A 50 4.45 16.17 1.63
C GLY A 50 5.19 15.24 0.65
N PHE A 51 5.12 13.93 0.89
CA PHE A 51 5.70 12.91 0.02
C PHE A 51 4.95 12.77 -1.31
N ASP A 52 5.62 12.16 -2.27
CA ASP A 52 5.13 12.07 -3.64
C ASP A 52 4.43 10.73 -3.94
N ILE A 53 4.61 9.76 -3.06
CA ILE A 53 4.07 8.40 -3.13
C ILE A 53 3.57 8.02 -1.73
N SER A 54 2.36 7.45 -1.67
CA SER A 54 1.82 6.81 -0.47
C SER A 54 1.69 5.31 -0.73
N LEU A 55 1.85 4.51 0.32
CA LEU A 55 1.53 3.09 0.24
C LEU A 55 0.01 2.91 0.23
N CYS A 56 -0.44 1.94 -0.55
CA CYS A 56 -1.78 1.38 -0.47
C CYS A 56 -1.60 -0.10 -0.18
N TRP A 57 -2.26 -0.61 0.86
CA TRP A 57 -2.35 -2.04 1.13
C TRP A 57 -3.74 -2.54 0.71
N PRO A 58 -3.94 -2.90 -0.57
CA PRO A 58 -5.26 -3.25 -1.08
C PRO A 58 -5.67 -4.70 -0.76
N PHE A 59 -4.77 -5.50 -0.17
CA PHE A 59 -5.02 -6.90 0.10
C PHE A 59 -5.63 -7.08 1.48
N ASP A 60 -6.84 -7.63 1.54
CA ASP A 60 -7.35 -8.25 2.75
C ASP A 60 -6.74 -9.65 2.84
N LEU A 61 -5.68 -9.78 3.65
CA LEU A 61 -5.00 -11.04 3.89
C LEU A 61 -5.64 -11.83 5.04
N THR A 62 -6.87 -11.49 5.40
CA THR A 62 -7.66 -12.24 6.38
C THR A 62 -8.26 -13.46 5.69
N ALA A 63 -7.75 -14.65 6.02
CA ALA A 63 -8.33 -15.89 5.53
C ALA A 63 -9.74 -16.08 6.12
N ASP A 64 -10.73 -16.36 5.26
CA ASP A 64 -12.02 -16.88 5.68
C ASP A 64 -11.90 -18.39 5.92
N LEU A 65 -11.71 -18.77 7.19
CA LEU A 65 -11.47 -20.17 7.59
C LEU A 65 -12.71 -21.05 7.46
N ASP A 66 -13.90 -20.45 7.41
CA ASP A 66 -15.17 -21.17 7.24
C ASP A 66 -15.58 -21.25 5.75
N PHE A 67 -14.75 -20.71 4.84
CA PHE A 67 -15.00 -20.76 3.41
C PHE A 67 -14.80 -22.18 2.86
N GLU A 68 -15.89 -22.79 2.41
CA GLU A 68 -15.84 -24.07 1.70
C GLU A 68 -15.29 -23.86 0.28
N PRO A 69 -14.17 -24.51 -0.10
CA PRO A 69 -13.53 -24.26 -1.39
C PRO A 69 -14.44 -24.56 -2.59
N GLU A 70 -14.49 -23.63 -3.54
CA GLU A 70 -15.32 -23.70 -4.75
C GLU A 70 -14.46 -24.18 -5.94
N VAL A 71 -14.83 -25.31 -6.56
CA VAL A 71 -14.19 -25.78 -7.80
C VAL A 71 -14.67 -24.89 -8.96
N LEU A 72 -13.74 -24.13 -9.54
CA LEU A 72 -14.00 -23.24 -10.67
C LEU A 72 -13.81 -23.94 -12.03
N GLU A 73 -12.85 -24.85 -12.10
CA GLU A 73 -12.54 -25.63 -13.31
C GLU A 73 -11.89 -26.96 -12.92
N GLU A 74 -12.23 -28.03 -13.63
CA GLU A 74 -11.63 -29.35 -13.45
C GLU A 74 -11.27 -29.94 -14.81
N THR A 75 -10.03 -30.39 -14.95
CA THR A 75 -9.50 -31.08 -16.14
C THR A 75 -8.97 -32.46 -15.74
N GLU A 76 -8.47 -33.25 -16.69
CA GLU A 76 -7.87 -34.57 -16.39
C GLU A 76 -6.64 -34.47 -15.46
N GLU A 77 -5.93 -33.34 -15.46
CA GLU A 77 -4.68 -33.17 -14.71
C GLU A 77 -4.77 -32.14 -13.58
N THR A 78 -5.79 -31.26 -13.57
CA THR A 78 -5.84 -30.11 -12.65
C THR A 78 -7.24 -29.81 -12.12
N ILE A 79 -7.28 -29.25 -10.92
CA ILE A 79 -8.48 -28.64 -10.32
C ILE A 79 -8.13 -27.20 -9.93
N LEU A 80 -8.84 -26.24 -10.49
CA LEU A 80 -8.79 -24.83 -10.10
C LEU A 80 -9.84 -24.60 -9.02
N VAL A 81 -9.40 -24.14 -7.85
CA VAL A 81 -10.27 -23.93 -6.68
C VAL A 81 -10.11 -22.49 -6.20
N ARG A 82 -11.23 -21.83 -5.88
CA ARG A 82 -11.25 -20.61 -5.07
C ARG A 82 -11.39 -21.02 -3.61
N ASP A 83 -10.52 -20.52 -2.75
CA ASP A 83 -10.58 -20.74 -1.30
C ASP A 83 -10.79 -19.42 -0.53
N GLY A 84 -10.77 -19.49 0.79
CA GLY A 84 -11.00 -18.34 1.67
C GLY A 84 -9.95 -17.22 1.59
N ASN A 85 -8.93 -17.33 0.72
CA ASN A 85 -7.95 -16.26 0.45
C ASN A 85 -8.21 -15.51 -0.86
N GLY A 86 -9.23 -15.90 -1.65
CA GLY A 86 -9.64 -15.21 -2.88
C GLY A 86 -9.00 -15.72 -4.16
#